data_AF-C6B5H1-F1
#
_entry.id   AF-C6B5H1-F1
#
_cell.length_a   1.000
_cell.length_b   1.000
_cell.length_c   1.000
_cell.angle_alpha   90.00
_cell.angle_beta   90.00
_cell.angle_gamma   90.00
#
_symmetry.space_group_name_H-M   'P 1'
#
loop_
_entity.id
_entity.type
_entity.pdbx_description
1 polymer ?
#
loop_
_entity_poly.entity_id
_entity_poly.type
_entity_poly.pdbx_seq_one_letter_code
_entity_poly.pdbx_strand_id
1 'polypeptide(L)'
;MKRSIGFGLVFAVVLTGCTTGAGSYSSAGLAPIPGSITYNGQPRTKLTKSPVGSSFPHTFTDQWGRQVEEIYIIRPDRSLLIAERHYRPVFSLDDD
;
A
#
# COMPACT_ATOMS: atom_id res chain seq x y z
N MET A 1 55.15 -5.23 -34.07
CA MET A 1 54.11 -4.19 -33.84
C MET A 1 52.79 -4.85 -34.23
N LYS A 2 51.76 -5.04 -33.42
CA LYS A 2 51.11 -4.15 -32.45
C LYS A 2 50.28 -5.04 -31.50
N ARG A 3 50.33 -4.74 -30.20
CA ARG A 3 49.52 -5.36 -29.16
C ARG A 3 48.07 -4.87 -29.29
N SER A 4 47.10 -5.75 -29.16
CA SER A 4 45.73 -5.36 -28.79
C SER A 4 45.05 -6.51 -28.05
N ILE A 5 45.58 -6.74 -26.85
CA ILE A 5 44.83 -7.25 -25.70
C ILE A 5 43.78 -6.19 -25.38
N GLY A 6 42.52 -6.59 -25.22
CA GLY A 6 41.50 -5.72 -24.64
C GLY A 6 40.15 -5.79 -25.34
N PHE A 7 39.57 -6.99 -25.45
CA PHE A 7 38.16 -7.13 -25.84
C PHE A 7 37.39 -8.03 -24.84
N GLY A 8 37.77 -7.98 -23.56
CA GLY A 8 37.26 -8.91 -22.55
C GLY A 8 36.65 -8.28 -21.29
N LEU A 9 36.68 -6.96 -21.11
CA LEU A 9 36.47 -6.38 -19.76
C LEU A 9 35.46 -5.23 -19.66
N VAL A 10 34.66 -4.97 -20.70
CA VAL A 10 33.69 -3.84 -20.67
C VAL A 10 32.23 -4.32 -20.47
N PHE A 11 31.96 -5.63 -20.51
CA PHE A 11 30.59 -6.15 -20.49
C PHE A 11 30.05 -6.59 -19.11
N ALA A 12 30.72 -6.20 -18.00
CA ALA A 12 30.43 -6.75 -16.68
C ALA A 12 29.78 -5.78 -15.66
N VAL A 13 29.39 -4.55 -16.05
CA VAL A 13 29.02 -3.51 -15.07
C VAL A 13 27.61 -2.93 -15.25
N VAL A 14 26.66 -3.63 -15.87
CA VAL A 14 25.30 -3.08 -16.11
C VAL A 14 24.17 -3.87 -15.47
N LEU A 15 24.42 -4.63 -14.40
CA LEU A 15 23.36 -5.35 -13.67
C LEU A 15 23.26 -5.03 -12.17
N THR A 16 23.73 -3.86 -11.73
CA THR A 16 23.44 -3.36 -10.37
C THR A 16 22.36 -2.29 -10.43
N GLY A 17 21.10 -2.73 -10.43
CA GLY A 17 19.96 -1.82 -10.49
C GLY A 17 18.61 -2.43 -10.17
N CYS A 18 18.51 -3.50 -9.36
CA CYS A 18 17.23 -3.86 -8.75
C CYS A 18 16.96 -2.89 -7.58
N THR A 19 16.63 -1.64 -7.90
CA THR A 19 15.83 -0.87 -6.97
C THR A 19 14.48 -1.57 -6.93
N THR A 20 14.27 -2.40 -5.90
CA THR A 20 12.94 -2.67 -5.40
C THR A 20 12.40 -1.30 -4.99
N GLY A 21 11.81 -0.59 -5.94
CA GLY A 21 11.07 0.63 -5.66
C GLY A 21 10.03 0.22 -4.64
N ALA A 22 10.30 0.53 -3.37
CA ALA A 22 9.33 0.44 -2.31
C ALA A 22 8.12 1.19 -2.86
N GLY A 23 7.07 0.44 -3.19
CA GLY A 23 5.96 0.88 -4.04
C GLY A 23 5.59 2.29 -3.65
N SER A 24 6.00 3.25 -4.48
CA SER A 24 5.65 4.65 -4.24
C SER A 24 4.20 4.72 -4.63
N TYR A 25 3.30 4.43 -3.68
CA TYR A 25 1.86 4.57 -3.80
C TYR A 25 1.54 6.05 -4.03
N SER A 26 1.86 6.53 -5.24
CA SER A 26 1.65 7.89 -5.73
C SER A 26 0.22 8.08 -6.25
N SER A 27 -0.61 7.03 -6.14
CA SER A 27 -2.05 7.14 -6.29
C SER A 27 -2.61 7.92 -5.11
N ALA A 28 -3.56 8.82 -5.36
CA ALA A 28 -4.23 9.61 -4.33
C ALA A 28 -4.98 8.77 -3.27
N GLY A 29 -5.00 7.43 -3.42
CA GLY A 29 -5.75 6.52 -2.57
C GLY A 29 -7.25 6.67 -2.81
N LEU A 30 -8.05 5.80 -2.20
CA LEU A 30 -9.50 5.98 -2.21
C LEU A 30 -9.87 7.16 -1.29
N ALA A 31 -10.90 7.91 -1.67
CA ALA A 31 -11.44 8.98 -0.84
C ALA A 31 -12.09 8.38 0.44
N PRO A 32 -11.84 8.95 1.63
CA PRO A 32 -12.45 8.46 2.87
C PRO A 32 -13.99 8.55 2.84
N ILE A 33 -14.66 7.58 3.45
CA ILE A 33 -16.13 7.57 3.62
C ILE A 33 -16.51 7.58 5.11
N PRO A 34 -17.75 7.90 5.47
CA PRO A 34 -18.19 7.84 6.87
C PRO A 34 -17.83 6.49 7.52
N GLY A 35 -16.97 6.55 8.55
CA GLY A 35 -16.46 5.37 9.26
C GLY A 35 -15.03 4.94 8.89
N SER A 36 -14.46 5.47 7.79
CA SER A 36 -13.02 5.37 7.51
C SER A 36 -12.20 6.05 8.61
N ILE A 37 -11.02 5.52 8.90
CA ILE A 37 -10.08 6.08 9.90
C ILE A 37 -9.69 7.52 9.56
N THR A 38 -9.60 7.85 8.27
CA THR A 38 -9.19 9.17 7.77
C THR A 38 -10.36 10.14 7.53
N TYR A 39 -11.62 9.71 7.72
CA TYR A 39 -12.80 10.51 7.38
C TYR A 39 -12.90 11.84 8.13
N ASN A 40 -12.60 11.85 9.43
CA ASN A 40 -12.66 13.04 10.28
C ASN A 40 -11.26 13.52 10.71
N GLY A 41 -10.25 13.22 9.89
CA GLY A 41 -8.84 13.39 10.23
C GLY A 41 -8.25 12.13 10.87
N GLN A 42 -6.95 11.94 10.66
CA GLN A 42 -6.27 10.70 11.01
C GLN A 42 -5.88 10.66 12.50
N PRO A 43 -6.37 9.71 13.30
CA PRO A 43 -5.96 9.53 14.69
C PRO A 43 -4.49 9.08 14.76
N ARG A 44 -3.68 9.85 15.49
CA ARG A 44 -2.22 9.66 15.56
C ARG A 44 -1.77 8.62 16.59
N THR A 45 -2.66 8.14 17.45
CA THR A 45 -2.30 7.39 18.67
C THR A 45 -2.10 5.90 18.48
N LYS A 46 -2.59 5.30 17.38
CA LYS A 46 -2.51 3.84 17.14
C LYS A 46 -1.62 3.41 15.99
N LEU A 47 -1.00 4.35 15.28
CA LEU A 47 -0.18 4.09 14.08
C LEU A 47 1.32 4.12 14.35
N THR A 48 1.74 4.39 15.59
CA THR A 48 3.15 4.65 15.89
C THR A 48 4.01 3.40 15.91
N LYS A 49 3.40 2.23 16.16
CA LYS A 49 4.11 0.95 16.37
C LYS A 49 4.39 0.16 15.08
N SER A 50 3.70 0.46 13.99
CA SER A 50 3.82 -0.29 12.74
C SER A 50 4.85 0.37 11.80
N PRO A 51 5.73 -0.40 11.12
CA PRO A 51 6.67 0.14 10.15
C PRO A 51 5.99 0.84 8.97
N VAL A 52 6.71 1.74 8.30
CA VAL A 52 6.26 2.33 7.03
C VAL A 52 6.10 1.25 5.97
N GLY A 53 5.10 1.37 5.10
CA GLY A 53 4.74 0.36 4.10
C GLY A 53 3.93 -0.82 4.64
N SER A 54 3.74 -0.92 5.97
CA SER A 54 2.86 -1.93 6.56
C SER A 54 1.41 -1.67 6.19
N SER A 55 0.68 -2.75 5.90
CA SER A 55 -0.76 -2.71 5.68
C SER A 55 -1.54 -3.32 6.85
N PHE A 56 -2.76 -2.83 7.08
CA PHE A 56 -3.68 -3.42 8.05
C PHE A 56 -5.14 -3.22 7.63
N PRO A 57 -6.04 -4.18 7.95
CA PRO A 57 -7.46 -4.03 7.69
C PRO A 57 -8.16 -3.21 8.78
N HIS A 58 -9.22 -2.50 8.39
CA HIS A 58 -10.15 -1.84 9.29
C HIS A 58 -11.58 -2.02 8.79
N THR A 59 -12.41 -2.63 9.62
CA THR A 59 -13.80 -2.92 9.30
C THR A 59 -14.72 -1.98 10.07
N PHE A 60 -15.70 -1.40 9.38
CA PHE A 60 -16.71 -0.53 9.96
C PHE A 60 -18.06 -0.67 9.26
N THR A 61 -19.09 -0.11 9.87
CA THR A 61 -20.43 -0.02 9.27
C THR A 61 -20.60 1.38 8.70
N ASP A 62 -20.88 1.46 7.40
CA ASP A 62 -21.12 2.71 6.66
C ASP A 62 -22.51 3.27 7.01
N GLN A 63 -22.78 4.52 6.62
CA GLN A 63 -24.04 5.24 6.92
C GLN A 63 -25.30 4.56 6.38
N TRP A 64 -25.16 3.66 5.41
CA TRP A 64 -26.26 2.86 4.86
C TRP A 64 -26.41 1.48 5.52
N GLY A 65 -25.71 1.21 6.63
CA GLY A 65 -25.77 -0.07 7.33
C GLY A 65 -24.97 -1.20 6.67
N ARG A 66 -24.15 -0.89 5.65
CA ARG A 66 -23.31 -1.88 4.95
C ARG A 66 -22.00 -2.08 5.71
N GLN A 67 -21.53 -3.32 5.79
CA GLN A 67 -20.21 -3.60 6.34
C GLN A 67 -19.13 -3.36 5.29
N VAL A 68 -18.18 -2.49 5.62
CA VAL A 68 -17.07 -2.10 4.75
C VAL A 68 -15.77 -2.51 5.42
N GLU A 69 -14.87 -3.09 4.65
CA GLU A 69 -13.51 -3.40 5.05
C GLU A 69 -12.53 -2.62 4.18
N GLU A 70 -11.68 -1.83 4.82
CA GLU A 70 -10.66 -1.04 4.13
C GLU A 70 -9.28 -1.54 4.50
N ILE A 71 -8.42 -1.69 3.50
CA ILE A 71 -7.01 -2.01 3.67
C ILE A 71 -6.22 -0.71 3.64
N TYR A 72 -5.60 -0.40 4.76
CA TYR A 72 -4.80 0.79 4.95
C TYR A 72 -3.32 0.48 4.79
N ILE A 73 -2.57 1.39 4.17
CA ILE A 73 -1.11 1.35 4.09
C ILE A 73 -0.53 2.57 4.80
N ILE A 74 0.49 2.34 5.64
CA ILE A 74 1.21 3.40 6.34
C ILE A 74 2.23 4.02 5.38
N ARG A 75 2.00 5.28 4.99
CA ARG A 75 2.92 6.03 4.12
C ARG A 75 4.18 6.49 4.89
N PRO A 76 5.24 6.92 4.18
CA PRO A 76 6.48 7.40 4.81
C PRO A 76 6.28 8.59 5.75
N ASP A 77 5.29 9.43 5.48
CA ASP A 77 4.86 10.57 6.32
C ASP A 77 3.97 10.15 7.52
N ARG A 78 3.84 8.83 7.75
CA ARG A 78 2.92 8.19 8.72
C ARG A 78 1.45 8.52 8.47
N SER A 79 1.10 9.05 7.30
CA SER A 79 -0.30 9.16 6.92
C SER A 79 -0.84 7.81 6.43
N LEU A 80 -2.15 7.66 6.47
CA LEU A 80 -2.83 6.46 6.00
C LEU A 80 -3.32 6.65 4.57
N LEU A 81 -2.98 5.70 3.71
CA LEU A 81 -3.54 5.56 2.38
C LEU A 81 -4.53 4.40 2.37
N ILE A 82 -5.75 4.63 1.88
CA ILE A 82 -6.72 3.56 1.63
C ILE A 82 -6.29 2.90 0.30
N ALA A 83 -5.73 1.71 0.39
CA ALA A 83 -5.26 0.95 -0.76
C ALA A 83 -6.39 0.17 -1.42
N GLU A 84 -7.30 -0.37 -0.60
CA GLU A 84 -8.41 -1.19 -1.06
C GLU A 84 -9.64 -1.00 -0.17
N ARG A 85 -10.83 -1.19 -0.75
CA ARG A 85 -12.11 -1.17 -0.03
C ARG A 85 -13.01 -2.29 -0.55
N HIS A 86 -13.50 -3.11 0.37
CA HIS A 86 -14.44 -4.19 0.12
C HIS A 86 -15.77 -3.91 0.80
N TYR A 87 -16.87 -4.08 0.08
CA TYR A 87 -18.22 -4.07 0.65
C TYR A 87 -18.65 -5.52 0.89
N ARG A 88 -18.89 -5.91 2.14
CA ARG A 88 -19.45 -7.23 2.40
C ARG A 88 -20.92 -7.25 1.98
N PRO A 89 -21.36 -8.26 1.22
CA PRO A 89 -22.77 -8.41 0.91
C PRO A 89 -23.56 -8.64 2.20
N VAL A 90 -24.73 -8.03 2.30
CA VAL A 90 -25.64 -8.18 3.45
C VAL A 90 -26.25 -9.58 3.51
N PHE A 91 -26.27 -10.28 2.37
CA PHE A 91 -26.68 -11.66 2.25
C PHE A 91 -25.43 -12.49 1.93
N SER A 92 -24.83 -13.14 2.92
CA SER A 92 -24.19 -14.41 2.64
C SER A 92 -25.34 -15.37 2.39
N LEU A 93 -25.53 -15.78 1.13
CA LEU A 93 -26.26 -17.02 0.88
C LEU A 93 -25.35 -18.13 1.41
N ASP A 94 -25.40 -18.33 2.72
CA ASP A 94 -25.03 -19.60 3.31
C ASP A 94 -26.12 -20.58 2.85
N ASP A 95 -25.95 -21.11 1.63
CA ASP A 95 -26.74 -22.23 1.11
C ASP A 95 -26.38 -23.46 1.96
N ASP A 96 -27.29 -23.83 2.86
CA ASP A 96 -27.31 -25.09 3.64
C ASP A 96 -27.27 -26.35 2.74
#